data_AF-A0A7C3D033-F1
#
_entry.id   AF-A0A7C3D033-F1
#
_cell.length_a   1.000
_cell.length_b   1.000
_cell.length_c   1.000
_cell.angle_alpha   90.00
_cell.angle_beta   90.00
_cell.angle_gamma   90.00
#
_symmetry.space_group_name_H-M   'P 1'
#
loop_
_entity.id
_entity.type
_entity.pdbx_description
1 polymer ?
#
loop_
_entity_poly.entity_id
_entity_poly.type
_entity_poly.pdbx_seq_one_letter_code
_entity_poly.pdbx_strand_id
1 'polypeptide(L)'
;MNAQCPMPNSQSTNLPTSQSTNSQSLALFIFLLSLYLLTFSGRYHSSDEMSMLAVTDSLARRGAWDIELLRWMGEQQGSFGPDGHLYSRKGIGTTLAALPFYWLAVQVERIGNVQAAMLTNGLVTALTAVLILLFLQRLRYGPGVSLGAALAYGLATMAWPYARYLFSEPLAGLGLMVSAYFLLRFRDRRDRLDLVWAGAGLGLALLARLNNLIVAPFLGLLLLHYLDRPPSPGTHHRPRQDFAPQRRRVRRGTMGFLPSLSAPSASRRCVQNLFRDCLGPVLL
;
A
#
# COMPACT_ATOMS: atom_id res chain seq x y z
N MET A 1 -48.04 -35.94 6.81
CA MET A 1 -46.65 -36.01 7.28
C MET A 1 -45.81 -35.13 6.37
N ASN A 2 -45.34 -34.01 6.91
CA ASN A 2 -44.50 -33.02 6.24
C ASN A 2 -43.06 -33.52 6.15
N ALA A 3 -42.40 -33.29 5.02
CA ALA A 3 -40.95 -33.34 4.93
C ALA A 3 -40.46 -32.10 4.18
N GLN A 4 -40.33 -30.98 4.90
CA GLN A 4 -39.54 -29.84 4.44
C GLN A 4 -38.05 -30.22 4.55
N CYS A 5 -37.34 -30.21 3.43
CA CYS A 5 -35.88 -30.31 3.42
C CYS A 5 -35.27 -29.09 4.16
N PRO A 6 -34.28 -29.28 5.06
CA PRO A 6 -33.55 -28.16 5.64
C PRO A 6 -32.67 -27.54 4.55
N MET A 7 -32.91 -26.26 4.25
CA MET A 7 -32.00 -25.48 3.41
C MET A 7 -30.68 -25.24 4.18
N PRO A 8 -29.51 -25.42 3.56
CA PRO A 8 -28.25 -25.09 4.19
C PRO A 8 -28.19 -23.59 4.50
N ASN A 9 -27.87 -23.27 5.76
CA ASN A 9 -27.65 -21.92 6.24
C ASN A 9 -26.70 -21.18 5.28
N SER A 10 -27.20 -20.16 4.58
CA SER A 10 -26.36 -19.26 3.80
C SER A 10 -25.47 -18.52 4.79
N GLN A 11 -24.25 -19.02 5.01
CA GLN A 11 -23.20 -18.24 5.63
C GLN A 11 -23.00 -17.02 4.73
N SER A 12 -23.54 -15.87 5.15
CA SER A 12 -23.19 -14.58 4.60
C SER A 12 -21.69 -14.44 4.83
N THR A 13 -20.91 -14.76 3.80
CA THR A 13 -19.53 -14.33 3.72
C THR A 13 -19.60 -12.82 3.71
N ASN A 14 -19.44 -12.23 4.90
CA ASN A 14 -19.42 -10.80 5.12
C ASN A 14 -18.22 -10.25 4.36
N LEU A 15 -18.41 -9.96 3.07
CA LEU A 15 -17.41 -9.29 2.27
C LEU A 15 -17.17 -7.93 2.96
N PRO A 16 -15.91 -7.59 3.29
CA PRO A 16 -15.61 -6.36 3.99
C PRO A 16 -16.16 -5.18 3.20
N THR A 17 -16.87 -4.28 3.88
CA THR A 17 -17.31 -3.02 3.28
C THR A 17 -16.09 -2.20 2.88
N SER A 18 -16.20 -1.37 1.84
CA SER A 18 -15.07 -0.57 1.33
C SER A 18 -14.38 0.27 2.41
N GLN A 19 -15.11 0.69 3.45
CA GLN A 19 -14.55 1.44 4.58
C GLN A 19 -13.69 0.54 5.48
N SER A 20 -14.14 -0.69 5.77
CA SER A 20 -13.40 -1.66 6.57
C SER A 20 -12.06 -2.03 5.92
N THR A 21 -12.04 -2.23 4.59
CA THR A 21 -10.80 -2.50 3.85
C THR A 21 -9.80 -1.36 3.95
N ASN A 22 -10.24 -0.10 3.85
CA ASN A 22 -9.34 1.05 3.96
C ASN A 22 -8.71 1.16 5.35
N SER A 23 -9.52 0.99 6.40
CA SER A 23 -9.03 1.00 7.78
C SER A 23 -8.04 -0.14 8.05
N GLN A 24 -8.33 -1.35 7.57
CA GLN A 24 -7.41 -2.50 7.68
C GLN A 24 -6.09 -2.26 6.97
N SER A 25 -6.15 -1.71 5.74
CA SER A 25 -4.96 -1.41 4.93
C SER A 25 -4.07 -0.36 5.61
N LEU A 26 -4.67 0.71 6.14
CA LEU A 26 -3.95 1.75 6.85
C LEU A 26 -3.36 1.24 8.17
N ALA A 27 -4.14 0.48 8.95
CA ALA A 27 -3.67 -0.10 10.20
C ALA A 27 -2.50 -1.07 9.96
N LEU A 28 -2.59 -1.93 8.95
CA LEU A 28 -1.50 -2.83 8.56
C LEU A 28 -0.25 -2.06 8.14
N PHE A 29 -0.41 -1.02 7.30
CA PHE A 29 0.70 -0.18 6.87
C PHE A 29 1.42 0.44 8.05
N ILE A 30 0.68 1.12 8.93
CA ILE A 30 1.23 1.81 10.10
C ILE A 30 1.89 0.80 11.04
N PHE A 31 1.25 -0.35 11.28
CA PHE A 31 1.78 -1.39 12.15
C PHE A 31 3.12 -1.93 11.65
N LEU A 32 3.19 -2.36 10.39
CA LEU A 32 4.43 -2.89 9.80
C LEU A 32 5.51 -1.82 9.71
N LEU A 33 5.16 -0.62 9.27
CA LEU A 33 6.09 0.50 9.22
C LEU A 33 6.66 0.80 10.61
N SER A 34 5.83 0.81 11.66
CA SER A 34 6.29 1.05 13.03
C SER A 34 7.27 -0.04 13.49
N LEU A 35 7.01 -1.30 13.16
CA LEU A 35 7.94 -2.40 13.47
C LEU A 35 9.26 -2.29 12.70
N TYR A 36 9.22 -1.90 11.43
CA TYR A 36 10.42 -1.69 10.63
C TYR A 36 11.24 -0.49 11.12
N LEU A 37 10.58 0.59 11.56
CA LEU A 37 11.23 1.73 12.21
C LEU A 37 11.83 1.35 13.57
N LEU A 38 11.15 0.52 14.36
CA LEU A 38 11.65 0.04 15.65
C LEU A 38 12.89 -0.86 15.49
N THR A 39 12.93 -1.65 14.41
CA THR A 39 14.07 -2.52 14.09
C THR A 39 15.08 -1.88 13.15
N PHE A 40 14.95 -0.58 12.87
CA PHE A 40 15.79 0.13 11.91
C PHE A 40 17.27 0.11 12.34
N SER A 41 18.17 -0.21 11.40
CA SER A 41 19.61 -0.33 11.67
C SER A 41 20.36 0.99 11.41
N GLY A 42 20.00 1.71 10.34
CA GLY A 42 20.60 2.99 9.98
C GLY A 42 22.10 2.95 9.65
N ARG A 43 22.62 1.76 9.30
CA ARG A 43 24.02 1.51 8.95
C ARG A 43 24.10 0.77 7.63
N TYR A 44 25.26 0.85 6.98
CA TYR A 44 25.58 -0.01 5.86
C TYR A 44 25.84 -1.44 6.34
N HIS A 45 25.42 -2.39 5.54
CA HIS A 45 25.58 -3.82 5.67
C HIS A 45 26.06 -4.47 4.36
N SER A 46 25.93 -3.80 3.21
CA SER A 46 26.38 -4.32 1.91
C SER A 46 27.02 -3.24 1.03
N SER A 47 27.95 -3.64 0.17
CA SER A 47 28.55 -2.75 -0.81
C SER A 47 27.60 -2.35 -1.94
N ASP A 48 26.59 -3.17 -2.21
CA ASP A 48 25.56 -2.89 -3.21
C ASP A 48 24.73 -1.65 -2.85
N GLU A 49 24.35 -1.53 -1.57
CA GLU A 49 23.61 -0.36 -1.09
C GLU A 49 24.50 0.88 -0.96
N MET A 50 25.80 0.72 -0.68
CA MET A 50 26.75 1.83 -0.75
C MET A 50 26.82 2.41 -2.17
N SER A 51 26.87 1.53 -3.19
CA SER A 51 26.89 1.95 -4.60
C SER A 51 25.64 2.75 -4.97
N MET A 52 24.45 2.24 -4.65
CA MET A 52 23.19 2.95 -4.95
C MET A 52 23.06 4.27 -4.17
N LEU A 53 23.50 4.31 -2.92
CA LEU A 53 23.48 5.53 -2.10
C LEU A 53 24.44 6.60 -2.58
N ALA A 54 25.61 6.25 -3.10
CA ALA A 54 26.52 7.24 -3.65
C ALA A 54 25.98 7.88 -4.93
N VAL A 55 25.27 7.13 -5.79
CA VAL A 55 24.57 7.77 -6.93
C VAL A 55 23.55 8.77 -6.38
N THR A 56 22.80 8.40 -5.32
CA THR A 56 21.84 9.31 -4.70
C THR A 56 22.52 10.56 -4.12
N ASP A 57 23.69 10.42 -3.50
CA ASP A 57 24.46 11.53 -2.96
C ASP A 57 24.97 12.47 -4.07
N SER A 58 25.61 11.92 -5.10
CA SER A 58 26.11 12.68 -6.25
C SER A 58 24.96 13.43 -6.95
N LEU A 59 23.80 12.79 -7.07
CA LEU A 59 22.63 13.40 -7.69
C LEU A 59 22.04 14.52 -6.82
N ALA A 60 21.90 14.27 -5.51
CA ALA A 60 21.33 15.25 -4.57
C ALA A 60 22.21 16.49 -4.36
N ARG A 61 23.54 16.31 -4.36
CA ARG A 61 24.50 17.39 -4.08
C ARG A 61 25.03 18.09 -5.33
N ARG A 62 25.28 17.35 -6.41
CA ARG A 62 25.94 17.86 -7.62
C ARG A 62 25.10 17.74 -8.89
N GLY A 63 23.98 17.02 -8.86
CA GLY A 63 23.24 16.70 -10.09
C GLY A 63 23.99 15.72 -11.00
N ALA A 64 24.90 14.92 -10.46
CA ALA A 64 25.75 14.00 -11.22
C ALA A 64 25.39 12.52 -10.95
N TRP A 65 25.74 11.64 -11.90
CA TRP A 65 25.42 10.20 -11.84
C TRP A 65 26.61 9.31 -11.45
N ASP A 66 27.75 9.94 -11.18
CA ASP A 66 28.98 9.26 -10.78
C ASP A 66 28.90 8.71 -9.34
N ILE A 67 29.71 7.72 -9.05
CA ILE A 67 29.93 7.15 -7.71
C ILE A 67 31.36 7.37 -7.25
N GLU A 68 31.90 8.58 -7.46
CA GLU A 68 33.28 8.93 -7.11
C GLU A 68 33.64 8.66 -5.65
N LEU A 69 32.66 8.74 -4.74
CA LEU A 69 32.83 8.40 -3.32
C LEU A 69 33.31 6.95 -3.10
N LEU A 70 33.03 6.04 -4.04
CA LEU A 70 33.49 4.64 -3.99
C LEU A 70 34.66 4.36 -4.94
N ARG A 71 35.32 5.37 -5.50
CA ARG A 71 36.47 5.18 -6.42
C ARG A 71 37.56 4.29 -5.81
N TRP A 72 37.74 4.36 -4.48
CA TRP A 72 38.70 3.54 -3.75
C TRP A 72 38.43 2.02 -3.82
N MET A 73 37.21 1.60 -4.17
CA MET A 73 36.87 0.19 -4.42
C MET A 73 37.07 -0.26 -5.88
N GLY A 74 37.57 0.62 -6.75
CA GLY A 74 37.75 0.34 -8.16
C GLY A 74 36.46 -0.11 -8.85
N GLU A 75 36.55 -1.08 -9.75
CA GLU A 75 35.40 -1.59 -10.52
C GLU A 75 34.55 -2.64 -9.78
N GLN A 76 34.75 -2.83 -8.47
CA GLN A 76 33.95 -3.80 -7.72
C GLN A 76 32.46 -3.42 -7.67
N GLN A 77 32.17 -2.12 -7.62
CA GLN A 77 30.81 -1.59 -7.46
C GLN A 77 30.32 -0.77 -8.67
N GLY A 78 31.12 -0.72 -9.74
CA GLY A 78 30.87 0.11 -10.90
C GLY A 78 31.80 -0.19 -12.07
N SER A 79 31.67 0.59 -13.14
CA SER A 79 32.57 0.60 -14.29
C SER A 79 33.03 2.02 -14.58
N PHE A 80 34.27 2.19 -15.03
CA PHE A 80 34.73 3.49 -15.49
C PHE A 80 34.10 3.86 -16.84
N GLY A 81 33.60 5.09 -16.92
CA GLY A 81 33.12 5.70 -18.16
C GLY A 81 34.27 6.24 -19.02
N PRO A 82 34.02 6.61 -20.28
CA PRO A 82 35.01 7.23 -21.17
C PRO A 82 35.58 8.55 -20.67
N ASP A 83 34.85 9.23 -19.78
CA ASP A 83 35.22 10.46 -19.09
C ASP A 83 36.10 10.21 -17.85
N GLY A 84 36.40 8.94 -17.53
CA GLY A 84 37.21 8.56 -16.39
C GLY A 84 36.46 8.59 -15.05
N HIS A 85 35.15 8.80 -15.06
CA HIS A 85 34.30 8.74 -13.87
C HIS A 85 33.81 7.33 -13.58
N LEU A 86 33.63 6.99 -12.30
CA LEU A 86 33.11 5.68 -11.90
C LEU A 86 31.57 5.70 -11.87
N TYR A 87 30.92 4.76 -12.55
CA TYR A 87 29.45 4.66 -12.60
C TYR A 87 28.92 3.36 -12.02
N SER A 88 27.79 3.43 -11.30
CA SER A 88 27.14 2.24 -10.73
C SER A 88 26.53 1.36 -11.82
N ARG A 89 26.67 0.04 -11.67
CA ARG A 89 25.98 -0.96 -12.52
C ARG A 89 24.57 -1.28 -12.04
N LYS A 90 24.14 -0.70 -10.92
CA LYS A 90 22.84 -0.99 -10.28
C LYS A 90 21.72 -0.24 -10.99
N GLY A 91 20.49 -0.74 -10.85
CA GLY A 91 19.31 -0.08 -11.41
C GLY A 91 19.06 1.26 -10.74
N ILE A 92 18.71 2.27 -11.53
CA ILE A 92 18.48 3.65 -11.05
C ILE A 92 17.21 3.81 -10.20
N GLY A 93 16.32 2.81 -10.20
CA GLY A 93 15.02 2.89 -9.53
C GLY A 93 15.14 3.16 -8.03
N THR A 94 15.99 2.41 -7.32
CA THR A 94 16.17 2.56 -5.87
C THR A 94 16.86 3.87 -5.52
N THR A 95 17.84 4.29 -6.33
CA THR A 95 18.48 5.61 -6.22
C THR A 95 17.45 6.73 -6.31
N LEU A 96 16.58 6.71 -7.33
CA LEU A 96 15.54 7.72 -7.51
C LEU A 96 14.46 7.68 -6.41
N ALA A 97 14.09 6.49 -5.94
CA ALA A 97 13.13 6.34 -4.84
C ALA A 97 13.68 6.87 -3.50
N ALA A 98 14.99 6.74 -3.28
CA ALA A 98 15.67 7.25 -2.08
C ALA A 98 15.99 8.75 -2.15
N LEU A 99 16.10 9.31 -3.36
CA LEU A 99 16.45 10.71 -3.60
C LEU A 99 15.63 11.74 -2.79
N PRO A 100 14.29 11.70 -2.73
CA PRO A 100 13.54 12.71 -1.99
C PRO A 100 13.87 12.70 -0.49
N PHE A 101 14.04 11.51 0.11
CA PHE A 101 14.39 11.39 1.52
C PHE A 101 15.83 11.86 1.78
N TYR A 102 16.76 11.48 0.90
CA TYR A 102 18.16 11.90 0.99
C TYR A 102 18.31 13.41 0.83
N TRP A 103 17.67 13.98 -0.18
CA TRP A 103 17.72 15.42 -0.47
C TRP A 103 17.17 16.25 0.68
N LEU A 104 16.03 15.84 1.27
CA LEU A 104 15.49 16.49 2.47
C LEU A 104 16.45 16.42 3.66
N ALA A 105 17.13 15.29 3.86
CA ALA A 105 18.11 15.14 4.93
C ALA A 105 19.34 16.04 4.72
N VAL A 106 19.79 16.23 3.49
CA VAL A 106 20.87 17.17 3.16
C VAL A 106 20.53 18.60 3.58
N GLN A 107 19.25 18.99 3.56
CA GLN A 107 18.81 20.32 4.02
C GLN A 107 18.75 20.47 5.53
N VAL A 108 18.86 19.38 6.30
CA VAL A 108 18.67 19.37 7.75
C VAL A 108 19.86 18.69 8.43
N GLU A 109 20.78 19.49 8.96
CA GLU A 109 22.04 19.01 9.58
C GLU A 109 21.87 17.96 10.70
N ARG A 110 20.68 17.91 11.32
CA ARG A 110 20.37 16.97 12.40
C ARG A 110 19.93 15.58 11.92
N ILE A 111 19.66 15.41 10.62
CA ILE A 111 19.18 14.16 10.03
C ILE A 111 20.33 13.54 9.25
N GLY A 112 20.73 12.32 9.61
CA GLY A 112 21.74 11.63 8.83
C GLY A 112 21.19 11.14 7.49
N ASN A 113 21.88 11.50 6.40
CA ASN A 113 21.39 11.26 5.04
C ASN A 113 21.20 9.78 4.71
N VAL A 114 22.11 8.94 5.21
CA VAL A 114 22.06 7.49 5.03
C VAL A 114 20.80 6.93 5.68
N GLN A 115 20.53 7.34 6.93
CA GLN A 115 19.35 6.88 7.65
C GLN A 115 18.07 7.31 6.93
N ALA A 116 18.03 8.54 6.44
CA ALA A 116 16.87 9.04 5.70
C ALA A 116 16.60 8.24 4.42
N ALA A 117 17.62 7.96 3.62
CA ALA A 117 17.46 7.17 2.40
C ALA A 117 17.03 5.73 2.69
N MET A 118 17.54 5.11 3.75
CA MET A 118 17.18 3.73 4.11
C MET A 118 15.71 3.57 4.53
N LEU A 119 15.03 4.65 4.95
CA LEU A 119 13.58 4.63 5.24
C LEU A 119 12.74 4.20 4.02
N THR A 120 13.25 4.46 2.81
CA THR A 120 12.59 4.11 1.55
C THR A 120 12.17 2.65 1.52
N ASN A 121 13.05 1.72 1.90
CA ASN A 121 12.74 0.30 1.83
C ASN A 121 11.78 -0.17 2.93
N GLY A 122 11.79 0.48 4.10
CA GLY A 122 10.77 0.28 5.13
C GLY A 122 9.37 0.63 4.59
N LEU A 123 9.24 1.77 3.92
CA LEU A 123 7.99 2.23 3.30
C LEU A 123 7.56 1.30 2.16
N VAL A 124 8.46 0.99 1.24
CA VAL A 124 8.21 0.13 0.07
C VAL A 124 7.75 -1.27 0.50
N THR A 125 8.39 -1.84 1.52
CA THR A 125 8.05 -3.18 2.03
C THR A 125 6.67 -3.17 2.70
N ALA A 126 6.38 -2.17 3.53
CA ALA A 126 5.07 -2.03 4.16
C ALA A 126 3.95 -1.81 3.11
N LEU A 127 4.20 -1.01 2.07
CA LEU A 127 3.27 -0.83 0.95
C LEU A 127 3.03 -2.14 0.19
N THR A 128 4.07 -2.96 0.01
CA THR A 128 3.93 -4.27 -0.65
C THR A 128 3.01 -5.19 0.14
N ALA A 129 3.11 -5.21 1.48
CA ALA A 129 2.21 -5.99 2.33
C ALA A 129 0.74 -5.53 2.20
N VAL A 130 0.50 -4.22 2.11
CA VAL A 130 -0.84 -3.67 1.85
C VAL A 130 -1.36 -4.12 0.48
N LEU A 131 -0.52 -4.10 -0.55
CA LEU A 131 -0.93 -4.60 -1.86
C LEU A 131 -1.25 -6.09 -1.85
N ILE A 132 -0.52 -6.91 -1.07
CA ILE A 132 -0.85 -8.33 -0.87
C ILE A 132 -2.24 -8.48 -0.23
N LEU A 133 -2.53 -7.74 0.83
CA LEU A 133 -3.86 -7.72 1.45
C LEU A 133 -4.95 -7.39 0.42
N LEU A 134 -4.78 -6.30 -0.33
CA LEU A 134 -5.75 -5.84 -1.33
C LEU A 134 -5.89 -6.83 -2.49
N PHE A 135 -4.80 -7.44 -2.93
CA PHE A 135 -4.79 -8.43 -3.99
C PHE A 135 -5.56 -9.69 -3.61
N LEU A 136 -5.33 -10.22 -2.41
CA LEU A 136 -6.02 -11.40 -1.90
C LEU A 136 -7.52 -11.14 -1.65
N GLN A 137 -7.87 -9.97 -1.09
CA GLN A 137 -9.28 -9.59 -0.95
C GLN A 137 -9.98 -9.48 -2.31
N ARG A 138 -9.25 -9.02 -3.34
CA ARG A 138 -9.77 -8.92 -4.71
C ARG A 138 -9.94 -10.28 -5.38
N LEU A 139 -9.10 -11.24 -5.03
CA LEU A 139 -9.28 -12.66 -5.37
C LEU A 139 -10.38 -13.37 -4.57
N ARG A 140 -11.10 -12.64 -3.70
CA ARG A 140 -12.21 -13.14 -2.86
C ARG A 140 -11.78 -14.10 -1.75
N TYR A 141 -10.52 -14.07 -1.33
CA TYR A 141 -10.12 -14.74 -0.09
C TYR A 141 -10.74 -14.06 1.12
N GLY A 142 -10.94 -14.84 2.19
CA GLY A 142 -11.48 -14.33 3.46
C GLY A 142 -10.58 -13.23 4.06
N PRO A 143 -11.15 -12.30 4.85
CA PRO A 143 -10.40 -11.20 5.45
C PRO A 143 -9.26 -11.67 6.37
N GLY A 144 -9.49 -12.76 7.13
CA GLY A 144 -8.46 -13.36 7.99
C GLY A 144 -7.29 -13.95 7.21
N VAL A 145 -7.56 -14.66 6.10
CA VAL A 145 -6.52 -15.23 5.24
C VAL A 145 -5.70 -14.13 4.57
N SER A 146 -6.37 -13.09 4.08
CA SER A 146 -5.72 -11.96 3.41
C SER A 146 -4.81 -11.19 4.36
N LEU A 147 -5.29 -10.93 5.59
CA LEU A 147 -4.51 -10.26 6.63
C LEU A 147 -3.36 -11.14 7.14
N GLY A 148 -3.63 -12.42 7.39
CA GLY A 148 -2.62 -13.38 7.82
C GLY A 148 -1.49 -13.52 6.81
N ALA A 149 -1.80 -13.59 5.52
CA ALA A 149 -0.79 -13.67 4.45
C ALA A 149 0.04 -12.38 4.35
N ALA A 150 -0.58 -11.21 4.47
CA ALA A 150 0.14 -9.94 4.43
C ALA A 150 1.06 -9.76 5.65
N LEU A 151 0.62 -10.17 6.84
CA LEU A 151 1.44 -10.20 8.05
C LEU A 151 2.56 -11.25 7.94
N ALA A 152 2.27 -12.45 7.42
CA ALA A 152 3.26 -13.48 7.20
C ALA A 152 4.35 -13.01 6.23
N TYR A 153 3.97 -12.34 5.13
CA TYR A 153 4.94 -11.68 4.25
C TYR A 153 5.82 -10.71 5.03
N GLY A 154 5.22 -9.77 5.77
CA GLY A 154 5.98 -8.70 6.43
C GLY A 154 6.84 -9.14 7.61
N LEU A 155 6.45 -10.20 8.33
CA LEU A 155 7.06 -10.61 9.61
C LEU A 155 7.76 -11.96 9.57
N ALA A 156 7.42 -12.83 8.62
CA ALA A 156 7.91 -14.20 8.57
C ALA A 156 8.66 -14.53 7.26
N THR A 157 9.06 -13.51 6.49
CA THR A 157 9.87 -13.70 5.27
C THR A 157 11.08 -12.78 5.23
N MET A 158 11.86 -12.90 4.15
CA MET A 158 12.98 -12.00 3.83
C MET A 158 12.56 -10.53 3.62
N ALA A 159 11.26 -10.23 3.56
CA ALA A 159 10.77 -8.86 3.55
C ALA A 159 11.23 -8.06 4.78
N TRP A 160 11.23 -8.67 5.98
CA TRP A 160 11.67 -7.96 7.19
C TRP A 160 13.14 -7.56 7.12
N PRO A 161 14.11 -8.47 6.92
CA PRO A 161 15.49 -8.03 6.77
C PRO A 161 15.58 -6.99 5.65
N TYR A 162 15.02 -7.23 4.47
CA TYR A 162 15.10 -6.29 3.34
C TYR A 162 14.48 -4.91 3.58
N ALA A 163 13.54 -4.76 4.52
CA ALA A 163 13.04 -3.45 4.95
C ALA A 163 14.11 -2.59 5.63
N ARG A 164 15.19 -3.22 6.13
CA ARG A 164 16.29 -2.58 6.87
C ARG A 164 17.52 -2.27 6.01
N TYR A 165 17.61 -2.82 4.80
CA TYR A 165 18.71 -2.59 3.84
C TYR A 165 18.20 -1.73 2.69
N LEU A 166 19.07 -1.00 1.99
CA LEU A 166 18.69 -0.28 0.78
C LEU A 166 18.97 -1.10 -0.48
N PHE A 167 18.32 -2.25 -0.58
CA PHE A 167 18.36 -3.11 -1.76
C PHE A 167 17.32 -2.74 -2.82
N SER A 168 17.55 -3.23 -4.04
CA SER A 168 16.67 -3.02 -5.20
C SER A 168 15.45 -3.95 -5.22
N GLU A 169 15.55 -5.05 -4.50
CA GLU A 169 14.62 -6.18 -4.46
C GLU A 169 13.26 -5.78 -3.91
N PRO A 170 13.14 -5.01 -2.80
CA PRO A 170 11.84 -4.54 -2.32
C PRO A 170 11.12 -3.65 -3.34
N LEU A 171 11.84 -2.73 -4.00
CA LEU A 171 11.26 -1.82 -4.98
C LEU A 171 10.81 -2.57 -6.23
N ALA A 172 11.61 -3.54 -6.69
CA ALA A 172 11.24 -4.46 -7.74
C ALA A 172 9.96 -5.25 -7.39
N GLY A 173 9.92 -5.84 -6.18
CA GLY A 173 8.76 -6.57 -5.68
C GLY A 173 7.50 -5.71 -5.63
N LEU A 174 7.60 -4.47 -5.13
CA LEU A 174 6.50 -3.51 -5.12
C LEU A 174 6.01 -3.22 -6.54
N GLY A 175 6.91 -2.92 -7.49
CA GLY A 175 6.55 -2.64 -8.88
C GLY A 175 5.83 -3.80 -9.56
N LEU A 176 6.33 -5.02 -9.39
CA LEU A 176 5.66 -6.23 -9.90
C LEU A 176 4.30 -6.44 -9.25
N MET A 177 4.18 -6.18 -7.95
CA MET A 177 2.93 -6.33 -7.22
C MET A 177 1.89 -5.29 -7.65
N VAL A 178 2.31 -4.04 -7.87
CA VAL A 178 1.48 -2.99 -8.47
C VAL A 178 1.00 -3.44 -9.85
N SER A 179 1.90 -3.95 -10.70
CA SER A 179 1.56 -4.44 -12.03
C SER A 179 0.50 -5.55 -11.97
N ALA A 180 0.71 -6.55 -11.12
CA ALA A 180 -0.21 -7.67 -10.95
C ALA A 180 -1.58 -7.21 -10.40
N TYR A 181 -1.59 -6.32 -9.40
CA TYR A 181 -2.82 -5.81 -8.80
C TYR A 181 -3.68 -5.04 -9.80
N PHE A 182 -3.09 -4.16 -10.59
CA PHE A 182 -3.85 -3.38 -11.56
C PHE A 182 -4.30 -4.21 -12.77
N LEU A 183 -3.53 -5.22 -13.20
CA LEU A 183 -4.04 -6.21 -14.17
C LEU A 183 -5.25 -6.97 -13.64
N LEU A 184 -5.20 -7.40 -12.37
CA LEU A 184 -6.35 -8.05 -11.73
C LEU A 184 -7.55 -7.11 -11.62
N ARG A 185 -7.32 -5.82 -11.37
CA ARG A 185 -8.37 -4.80 -11.34
C ARG A 185 -8.96 -4.52 -12.72
N PHE A 186 -8.12 -4.51 -13.76
CA PHE A 186 -8.53 -4.37 -15.15
C PHE A 186 -9.45 -5.51 -15.58
N ARG A 187 -9.17 -6.75 -15.15
CA ARG A 187 -10.04 -7.91 -15.39
C ARG A 187 -11.49 -7.65 -14.97
N ASP A 188 -11.67 -7.03 -13.80
CA ASP A 188 -13.00 -6.80 -13.21
C ASP A 188 -13.69 -5.53 -13.76
N ARG A 189 -12.93 -4.43 -13.96
CA ARG A 189 -13.50 -3.10 -14.28
C ARG A 189 -13.34 -2.65 -15.73
N ARG A 190 -12.37 -3.24 -16.46
CA ARG A 190 -12.00 -2.85 -17.84
C ARG A 190 -11.62 -1.39 -18.03
N ASP A 191 -11.08 -0.77 -16.98
CA ASP A 191 -10.63 0.62 -17.03
C ASP A 191 -9.24 0.73 -17.66
N ARG A 192 -9.08 1.56 -18.70
CA ARG A 192 -7.79 1.75 -19.38
C ARG A 192 -6.73 2.35 -18.46
N LEU A 193 -7.13 3.11 -17.44
CA LEU A 193 -6.19 3.63 -16.44
C LEU A 193 -5.49 2.51 -15.66
N ASP A 194 -6.16 1.37 -15.45
CA ASP A 194 -5.54 0.22 -14.79
C ASP A 194 -4.40 -0.36 -15.64
N LEU A 195 -4.47 -0.28 -16.98
CA LEU A 195 -3.36 -0.69 -17.85
C LEU A 195 -2.15 0.24 -17.74
N VAL A 196 -2.39 1.55 -17.61
CA VAL A 196 -1.32 2.54 -17.41
C VAL A 196 -0.62 2.28 -16.08
N TRP A 197 -1.38 2.07 -15.00
CA TRP A 197 -0.80 1.74 -13.69
C TRP A 197 -0.11 0.38 -13.68
N ALA A 198 -0.62 -0.60 -14.43
CA ALA A 198 0.06 -1.88 -14.58
C ALA A 198 1.42 -1.72 -15.28
N GLY A 199 1.45 -1.00 -16.41
CA GLY A 199 2.68 -0.68 -17.13
C GLY A 199 3.66 0.15 -16.30
N ALA A 200 3.17 1.11 -15.52
CA ALA A 200 3.99 1.89 -14.60
C ALA A 200 4.61 1.02 -13.48
N GLY A 201 3.87 0.05 -12.95
CA GLY A 201 4.39 -0.94 -12.00
C GLY A 201 5.50 -1.79 -12.60
N LEU A 202 5.31 -2.30 -13.83
CA LEU A 202 6.36 -3.02 -14.54
C LEU A 202 7.57 -2.13 -14.81
N GLY A 203 7.36 -0.89 -15.25
CA GLY A 203 8.42 0.10 -15.46
C GLY A 203 9.22 0.36 -14.18
N LEU A 204 8.55 0.51 -13.04
CA LEU A 204 9.21 0.64 -11.74
C LEU A 204 10.05 -0.60 -11.40
N ALA A 205 9.55 -1.81 -11.69
CA ALA A 205 10.30 -3.04 -11.48
C ALA A 205 11.55 -3.13 -12.37
N LEU A 206 11.47 -2.67 -13.63
CA LEU A 206 12.60 -2.63 -14.55
C LEU A 206 13.65 -1.58 -14.15
N LEU A 207 13.20 -0.41 -13.70
CA LEU A 207 14.08 0.64 -13.17
C LEU A 207 14.83 0.16 -11.92
N ALA A 208 14.17 -0.59 -11.04
CA ALA A 208 14.81 -1.20 -9.89
C ALA A 208 15.84 -2.25 -10.32
N ARG A 209 15.45 -3.17 -11.22
CA ARG A 209 16.34 -4.18 -11.80
C ARG A 209 15.90 -4.60 -13.19
N LEU A 210 16.80 -4.51 -14.15
CA LEU A 210 16.53 -4.92 -15.53
C LEU A 210 16.24 -6.43 -15.66
N ASN A 211 16.74 -7.26 -14.73
CA ASN A 211 16.47 -8.69 -14.69
C ASN A 211 14.96 -9.02 -14.60
N ASN A 212 14.13 -8.10 -14.12
CA ASN A 212 12.67 -8.27 -14.09
C ASN A 212 12.02 -8.25 -15.47
N LEU A 213 12.78 -7.93 -16.54
CA LEU A 213 12.30 -8.01 -17.92
C LEU A 213 11.83 -9.41 -18.29
N ILE A 214 12.36 -10.45 -17.63
CA ILE A 214 11.90 -11.82 -17.79
C ILE A 214 10.41 -12.00 -17.44
N VAL A 215 9.87 -11.16 -16.55
CA VAL A 215 8.46 -11.21 -16.11
C VAL A 215 7.52 -10.51 -17.11
N ALA A 216 8.03 -9.61 -17.93
CA ALA A 216 7.26 -8.84 -18.91
C ALA A 216 6.41 -9.72 -19.88
N PRO A 217 6.94 -10.79 -20.52
CA PRO A 217 6.14 -11.63 -21.40
C PRO A 217 4.99 -12.33 -20.66
N PHE A 218 5.19 -12.76 -19.41
CA PHE A 218 4.15 -13.42 -18.63
C PHE A 218 3.00 -12.46 -18.28
N LEU A 219 3.32 -11.22 -17.92
CA LEU A 219 2.30 -10.18 -17.68
C LEU A 219 1.59 -9.77 -18.98
N GLY A 220 2.31 -9.73 -20.10
CA GLY A 220 1.73 -9.50 -21.42
C GLY A 220 0.74 -10.59 -21.83
N LEU A 221 1.12 -11.86 -21.66
CA LEU A 221 0.22 -13.00 -21.90
C LEU A 221 -1.00 -12.98 -20.98
N LEU A 222 -0.83 -12.61 -19.70
CA LEU A 222 -1.95 -12.45 -18.76
C LEU A 222 -2.90 -11.34 -19.21
N LEU A 223 -2.37 -10.23 -19.70
CA LEU A 223 -3.17 -9.13 -20.24
C LEU A 223 -3.97 -9.59 -21.46
N LEU A 224 -3.34 -10.27 -22.43
CA LEU A 224 -4.02 -10.83 -23.60
C LEU A 224 -5.15 -11.77 -23.17
N HIS A 225 -4.85 -12.68 -22.24
CA HIS A 225 -5.86 -13.59 -21.68
C HIS A 225 -7.05 -12.86 -21.06
N TYR A 226 -6.82 -11.74 -20.38
CA TYR A 226 -7.90 -10.92 -19.85
C TYR A 226 -8.67 -10.23 -20.97
N LEU A 227 -8.01 -9.68 -22.00
CA LEU A 227 -8.68 -9.06 -23.14
C LEU A 227 -9.62 -10.03 -23.89
N ASP A 228 -9.22 -11.29 -24.01
CA ASP A 228 -10.01 -12.31 -24.73
C ASP A 228 -11.29 -12.74 -24.00
N ARG A 229 -11.36 -12.56 -22.67
CA ARG A 229 -12.54 -12.97 -21.89
C ARG A 229 -13.54 -11.81 -21.74
N PRO A 230 -14.86 -12.06 -21.85
CA PRO A 230 -15.84 -11.07 -21.49
C PRO A 230 -15.73 -10.71 -19.99
N PRO A 231 -16.02 -9.45 -19.59
CA PRO A 231 -16.00 -9.05 -18.18
C PRO A 231 -16.91 -9.98 -17.37
N SER A 232 -16.41 -10.49 -16.23
CA SER A 232 -17.19 -11.41 -15.40
C SER A 232 -18.51 -10.75 -14.95
N PRO A 233 -19.67 -11.37 -15.22
CA PRO A 233 -20.95 -10.85 -14.77
C PRO A 233 -21.04 -11.01 -13.25
N GLY A 234 -20.75 -9.95 -12.48
CA GLY A 234 -20.85 -10.04 -11.02
C GLY A 234 -20.22 -8.92 -10.19
N THR A 235 -19.57 -7.92 -10.79
CA THR A 235 -19.03 -6.78 -10.02
C THR A 235 -19.46 -5.44 -10.58
N HIS A 236 -20.78 -5.20 -10.57
CA HIS A 236 -21.27 -3.83 -10.56
C HIS A 236 -20.88 -3.15 -9.25
N HIS A 237 -19.65 -2.62 -9.18
CA HIS A 237 -19.42 -1.46 -8.33
C HIS A 237 -20.27 -0.35 -8.92
N ARG A 238 -21.38 -0.02 -8.23
CA ARG A 238 -22.17 1.18 -8.55
C ARG A 238 -21.18 2.34 -8.72
N PRO A 239 -21.26 3.10 -9.83
CA PRO A 239 -20.45 4.30 -9.96
C PRO A 239 -20.70 5.18 -8.75
N ARG A 240 -19.64 5.84 -8.27
CA ARG A 240 -19.69 6.87 -7.23
C ARG A 240 -20.85 7.79 -7.62
N GLN A 241 -21.96 7.72 -6.91
CA GLN A 241 -23.01 8.70 -7.05
C GLN A 241 -22.42 9.97 -6.44
N ASP A 242 -22.06 10.90 -7.32
CA ASP A 242 -21.78 12.27 -6.91
C ASP A 242 -22.97 12.72 -6.06
N PHE A 243 -22.67 13.08 -4.81
CA PHE A 243 -23.64 13.65 -3.88
C PHE A 243 -24.12 14.97 -4.48
N ALA A 244 -25.18 14.92 -5.28
CA ALA A 244 -25.97 16.10 -5.59
C ALA A 244 -26.58 16.58 -4.27
N PRO A 245 -26.38 17.84 -3.85
CA PRO A 245 -26.98 18.34 -2.63
C PRO A 245 -28.50 18.32 -2.77
N GLN A 246 -29.17 17.49 -1.96
CA GLN A 246 -30.62 17.49 -1.82
C GLN A 246 -31.06 18.89 -1.34
N ARG A 247 -31.50 19.74 -2.26
CA ARG A 247 -32.25 20.94 -1.93
C ARG A 247 -33.55 20.51 -1.23
N ARG A 248 -33.58 20.62 0.09
CA ARG A 248 -34.80 20.54 0.90
C ARG A 248 -35.81 21.56 0.35
N ARG A 249 -36.84 21.07 -0.35
CA ARG A 249 -38.03 21.85 -0.69
C ARG A 249 -38.78 22.12 0.62
N VAL A 250 -38.61 23.32 1.17
CA VAL A 250 -39.45 23.82 2.26
C VAL A 250 -40.86 24.02 1.68
N ARG A 251 -41.79 23.13 2.05
CA ARG A 251 -43.23 23.33 1.82
C ARG A 251 -43.68 24.51 2.69
N ARG A 252 -44.01 25.64 2.05
CA ARG A 252 -44.79 26.72 2.67
C ARG A 252 -46.19 26.18 2.95
N GLY A 253 -46.44 25.85 4.22
CA GLY A 253 -47.77 25.56 4.75
C GLY A 253 -48.44 26.87 5.17
N THR A 254 -49.64 27.06 4.67
CA THR A 254 -50.52 28.22 4.78
C THR A 254 -50.98 28.48 6.21
N MET A 255 -51.11 29.76 6.56
CA MET A 255 -51.72 30.29 7.79
C MET A 255 -53.09 29.69 8.07
N GLY A 256 -53.35 29.38 9.34
CA GLY A 256 -54.68 28.99 9.82
C GLY A 256 -54.72 28.79 11.34
N PHE A 257 -55.00 29.89 12.05
CA PHE A 257 -55.75 30.00 13.31
C PHE A 257 -55.45 29.08 14.53
N LEU A 258 -55.00 29.76 15.59
CA LEU A 258 -55.06 29.45 17.04
C LEU A 258 -56.50 29.15 17.53
N PRO A 259 -56.72 28.41 18.65
CA PRO A 259 -56.38 28.91 19.98
C PRO A 259 -55.90 27.92 21.06
N SER A 260 -55.20 28.53 22.03
CA SER A 260 -54.99 28.24 23.46
C SER A 260 -55.26 26.84 24.04
N LEU A 261 -54.28 26.30 24.77
CA LEU A 261 -54.41 25.98 26.21
C LEU A 261 -53.09 25.42 26.80
N SER A 262 -52.65 26.08 27.89
CA SER A 262 -51.95 25.58 29.09
C SER A 262 -50.73 24.64 28.99
N ALA A 263 -49.60 25.13 29.52
CA ALA A 263 -48.44 24.35 29.99
C ALA A 263 -48.79 23.41 31.16
N PRO A 264 -47.99 22.35 31.37
CA PRO A 264 -47.19 22.36 32.59
C PRO A 264 -45.75 21.84 32.46
N SER A 265 -44.97 22.25 33.46
CA SER A 265 -43.58 21.98 33.80
C SER A 265 -43.26 20.55 34.27
N ALA A 266 -41.95 20.28 34.35
CA ALA A 266 -41.25 19.16 35.02
C ALA A 266 -41.09 17.88 34.17
N SER A 267 -39.97 17.13 34.20
CA SER A 267 -38.86 17.08 35.14
C SER A 267 -37.59 16.54 34.46
N ARG A 268 -36.43 16.96 34.99
CA ARG A 268 -35.11 16.39 34.72
C ARG A 268 -35.03 14.98 35.34
N ARG A 269 -34.64 13.96 34.56
CA ARG A 269 -33.93 12.72 34.98
C ARG A 269 -33.85 11.75 33.79
N CYS A 270 -32.67 11.60 33.19
CA CYS A 270 -32.13 10.33 32.67
C CYS A 270 -30.85 10.62 31.88
N VAL A 271 -29.80 10.94 32.63
CA VAL A 271 -28.40 10.75 32.23
C VAL A 271 -27.83 9.84 33.31
N GLN A 272 -26.97 8.90 32.92
CA GLN A 272 -26.30 7.87 33.74
C GLN A 272 -27.12 6.59 34.00
N ASN A 273 -26.91 5.58 33.17
CA ASN A 273 -26.49 4.24 33.60
C ASN A 273 -26.52 3.28 32.40
N LEU A 274 -25.37 3.11 31.73
CA LEU A 274 -25.07 1.90 30.97
C LEU A 274 -23.54 1.76 30.84
N PHE A 275 -22.86 1.69 32.00
CA PHE A 275 -21.42 1.45 32.11
C PHE A 275 -21.16 0.62 33.38
N ARG A 276 -21.65 -0.61 33.38
CA ARG A 276 -21.33 -1.66 34.34
C ARG A 276 -22.08 -2.89 33.84
N ASP A 277 -21.37 -3.84 33.23
CA ASP A 277 -21.71 -5.28 33.17
C ASP A 277 -20.75 -6.00 32.20
N CYS A 278 -19.45 -5.92 32.51
CA CYS A 278 -18.42 -6.76 31.91
C CYS A 278 -17.25 -6.89 32.91
N LEU A 279 -17.46 -7.62 34.01
CA LEU A 279 -16.42 -8.21 34.87
C LEU A 279 -17.11 -9.11 35.92
N GLY A 280 -17.26 -10.39 35.57
CA GLY A 280 -17.58 -11.46 36.52
C GLY A 280 -16.29 -12.22 36.89
N PRO A 281 -16.05 -12.56 38.16
CA PRO A 281 -14.79 -13.12 38.62
C PRO A 281 -14.70 -14.65 38.57
N VAL A 282 -13.46 -15.10 38.46
CA VAL A 282 -12.91 -16.45 38.60
C VAL A 282 -13.03 -16.95 40.04
N LEU A 283 -13.41 -18.22 40.22
CA LEU A 283 -13.16 -19.00 41.45
C LEU A 283 -13.23 -20.51 41.16
N LEU A 284 -12.08 -21.08 40.77
CA LEU A 284 -11.48 -22.33 41.26
C LEU A 284 -10.06 -22.44 40.72
#